data_AF-A0A2W6CQX8-F1
#
_entry.id   AF-A0A2W6CQX8-F1
#
_cell.length_a   1.000
_cell.length_b   1.000
_cell.length_c   1.000
_cell.angle_alpha   90.00
_cell.angle_beta   90.00
_cell.angle_gamma   90.00
#
_symmetry.space_group_name_H-M   'P 1'
#
loop_
_entity.id
_entity.type
_entity.pdbx_description
1 polymer ?
#
loop_
_entity_poly.entity_id
_entity_poly.type
_entity_poly.pdbx_seq_one_letter_code
_entity_poly.pdbx_strand_id
1 'polypeptide(L)'
;ATLERLHHPYAQTANCAVRRAAFEQVSGFTEEIRAGEDADLCFRLQRAGWLLEARPHATVEHRGREAVRGMIGQLARHGSGAAWLQRRYPGSFPPSSARALTGRIARSAQSALTALARGEREQATGAMLDILTACAFELGRLLPNRARRD
;
A
#
# COMPACT_ATOMS: atom_id res chain seq x y z
N ALA A 1 4.19 6.50 8.89
CA ALA A 1 2.77 6.06 8.75
C ALA A 1 2.11 6.73 7.54
N THR A 2 0.99 6.21 7.00
CA THR A 2 0.32 6.80 5.81
C THR A 2 -0.26 8.20 6.08
N LEU A 3 -0.54 8.54 7.34
CA LEU A 3 -0.95 9.88 7.77
C LEU A 3 0.21 10.88 7.83
N GLU A 4 1.47 10.43 7.87
CA GLU A 4 2.66 11.29 7.93
C GLU A 4 3.21 11.65 6.55
N ARG A 5 2.51 11.24 5.48
CA ARG A 5 2.93 11.56 4.10
C ARG A 5 2.81 13.06 3.88
N LEU A 6 3.89 13.67 3.39
CA LEU A 6 3.93 15.10 3.03
C LEU A 6 2.84 15.48 2.02
N HIS A 7 2.57 14.59 1.07
CA HIS A 7 1.55 14.77 0.06
C HIS A 7 0.58 13.60 0.13
N HIS A 8 -0.71 13.92 0.10
CA HIS A 8 -1.78 12.93 0.06
C HIS A 8 -1.72 11.95 1.26
N PRO A 9 -1.80 12.46 2.51
CA PRO A 9 -1.95 11.59 3.66
C PRO A 9 -3.30 10.87 3.59
N TYR A 10 -3.36 9.65 4.11
CA TYR A 10 -4.59 8.89 4.20
C TYR A 10 -4.58 7.92 5.38
N ALA A 11 -5.75 7.62 5.90
CA ALA A 11 -5.95 6.59 6.92
C ALA A 11 -6.26 5.25 6.23
N GLN A 12 -5.80 4.15 6.83
CA GLN A 12 -6.23 2.81 6.45
C GLN A 12 -7.57 2.52 7.12
N THR A 13 -8.53 1.97 6.37
CA THR A 13 -9.90 1.71 6.86
C THR A 13 -9.96 0.67 7.99
N ALA A 14 -8.91 -0.14 8.15
CA ALA A 14 -8.77 -1.06 9.28
C ALA A 14 -8.75 -0.35 10.65
N ASN A 15 -8.40 0.94 10.70
CA ASN A 15 -8.39 1.73 11.93
C ASN A 15 -8.73 3.20 11.64
N CYS A 16 -9.96 3.47 11.20
CA CYS A 16 -10.41 4.82 10.93
C CYS A 16 -11.86 5.04 11.36
N ALA A 17 -12.18 6.27 11.77
CA ALA A 17 -13.54 6.74 11.97
C ALA A 17 -13.76 7.97 11.09
N VAL A 18 -14.91 8.03 10.41
CA VAL A 18 -15.28 9.13 9.52
C VAL A 18 -16.61 9.72 9.99
N ARG A 19 -16.69 11.05 10.05
CA ARG A 19 -17.97 11.73 10.34
C ARG A 19 -18.97 11.39 9.24
N ARG A 20 -20.18 10.98 9.63
CA ARG A 20 -21.26 10.62 8.68
C ARG A 20 -21.48 11.70 7.62
N ALA A 21 -21.63 12.96 8.04
CA ALA A 21 -21.83 14.08 7.12
C ALA A 21 -20.69 14.23 6.09
N ALA A 22 -19.44 14.01 6.51
CA ALA A 22 -18.29 14.06 5.62
C ALA A 22 -18.29 12.90 4.62
N PHE A 23 -18.63 11.69 5.08
CA PHE A 23 -18.75 10.50 4.25
C PHE A 23 -19.85 10.63 3.19
N GLU A 24 -21.03 11.11 3.59
CA GLU A 24 -22.16 11.36 2.69
C GLU A 24 -21.85 12.48 1.69
N GLN A 25 -21.20 13.57 2.11
CA GLN A 25 -20.83 14.69 1.24
C GLN A 25 -19.96 14.27 0.05
N VAL A 26 -19.09 13.27 0.23
CA VAL A 26 -18.20 12.78 -0.85
C VAL A 26 -18.73 11.53 -1.54
N SER A 27 -19.96 11.09 -1.23
CA SER A 27 -20.59 9.88 -1.77
C SER A 27 -19.89 8.56 -1.37
N GLY A 28 -19.31 8.51 -0.17
CA GLY A 28 -18.75 7.27 0.40
C GLY A 28 -17.54 6.70 -0.35
N PHE A 29 -17.37 5.37 -0.32
CA PHE A 29 -16.29 4.68 -1.04
C PHE A 29 -16.60 4.55 -2.54
N THR A 30 -15.56 4.57 -3.38
CA THR A 30 -15.72 4.24 -4.80
C THR A 30 -15.88 2.73 -4.98
N GLU A 31 -16.87 2.32 -5.77
CA GLU A 31 -17.12 0.92 -6.14
C GLU A 31 -16.39 0.49 -7.42
N GLU A 32 -15.62 1.39 -8.04
CA GLU A 32 -14.93 1.13 -9.31
C GLU A 32 -13.72 0.19 -9.13
N ILE A 33 -13.19 0.11 -7.92
CA ILE A 33 -11.86 -0.44 -7.64
C ILE A 33 -11.83 -1.55 -6.60
N ARG A 34 -10.77 -2.37 -6.65
CA ARG A 34 -10.52 -3.46 -5.67
C ARG A 34 -9.59 -3.09 -4.52
N ALA A 35 -8.81 -2.02 -4.68
CA ALA A 35 -7.82 -1.60 -3.71
C ALA A 35 -7.50 -0.11 -3.89
N GLY A 36 -7.31 0.58 -2.76
CA GLY A 36 -6.97 2.01 -2.71
C GLY A 36 -8.18 2.91 -2.45
N GLU A 37 -9.32 2.33 -2.11
CA GLU A 37 -10.56 3.02 -1.75
C GLU A 37 -10.42 3.87 -0.48
N ASP A 38 -9.55 3.45 0.44
CA ASP A 38 -9.19 4.16 1.67
C ASP A 38 -8.52 5.50 1.36
N ALA A 39 -7.51 5.48 0.49
CA ALA A 39 -6.80 6.65 0.00
C ALA A 39 -7.70 7.56 -0.85
N ASP A 40 -8.47 7.00 -1.79
CA ASP A 40 -9.41 7.76 -2.62
C ASP A 40 -10.42 8.54 -1.77
N LEU A 41 -11.03 7.88 -0.78
CA LEU A 41 -11.93 8.52 0.18
C LEU A 41 -11.23 9.67 0.91
N CYS A 42 -10.05 9.41 1.47
CA CYS A 42 -9.28 10.42 2.21
C CYS A 42 -8.91 11.63 1.33
N PHE A 43 -8.58 11.42 0.06
CA PHE A 43 -8.23 12.51 -0.85
C PHE A 43 -9.45 13.34 -1.24
N ARG A 44 -10.61 12.70 -1.45
CA ARG A 44 -11.88 13.41 -1.67
C ARG A 44 -12.31 14.22 -0.45
N LEU A 45 -12.18 13.66 0.75
CA LEU A 45 -12.46 14.36 2.01
C LEU A 45 -11.59 15.61 2.18
N GLN A 46 -10.27 15.49 1.95
CA GLN A 46 -9.35 16.62 2.00
C GLN A 46 -9.68 17.70 0.97
N ARG A 47 -10.01 17.32 -0.26
CA ARG A 47 -10.45 18.26 -1.30
C ARG A 47 -11.78 18.94 -0.98
N ALA A 48 -12.62 18.31 -0.15
CA ALA A 48 -13.87 18.87 0.36
C ALA A 48 -13.68 19.73 1.64
N GLY A 49 -12.44 19.94 2.09
CA GLY A 49 -12.11 20.78 3.24
C GLY A 49 -12.06 20.05 4.59
N TRP A 50 -12.21 18.73 4.61
CA TRP A 50 -12.07 17.94 5.83
C TRP A 50 -10.61 17.65 6.16
N LEU A 51 -10.29 17.60 7.45
CA LEU A 51 -8.95 17.26 7.94
C LEU A 51 -8.87 15.81 8.38
N LEU A 52 -7.68 15.23 8.23
CA LEU A 52 -7.33 13.93 8.82
C LEU A 52 -6.59 14.17 10.12
N GLU A 53 -7.05 13.54 11.20
CA GLU A 53 -6.43 13.66 12.52
C GLU A 53 -5.95 12.29 12.99
N ALA A 54 -4.68 12.21 13.40
CA ALA A 54 -4.14 11.01 14.02
C ALA A 54 -4.58 10.94 15.50
N ARG A 55 -5.07 9.78 15.93
CA ARG A 55 -5.44 9.51 17.33
C ARG A 55 -4.52 8.42 17.89
N PRO A 56 -3.46 8.76 18.65
CA PRO A 56 -2.45 7.78 19.07
C PRO A 56 -3.00 6.68 19.99
N HIS A 57 -4.10 6.96 20.70
CA HIS A 57 -4.79 5.99 21.58
C HIS A 57 -5.88 5.19 20.87
N ALA A 58 -6.20 5.50 19.61
CA ALA A 58 -7.12 4.70 18.80
C ALA A 58 -6.32 3.54 18.18
N THR A 59 -6.21 2.44 18.91
CA THR A 59 -5.46 1.25 18.50
C THR A 59 -6.40 0.10 18.17
N VAL A 60 -5.97 -0.75 17.24
CA VAL A 60 -6.64 -2.00 16.87
C VAL A 60 -5.60 -3.10 16.70
N GLU A 61 -5.99 -4.33 16.99
CA GLU A 61 -5.19 -5.50 16.64
C GLU A 61 -5.60 -5.99 15.25
N HIS A 62 -4.65 -5.91 14.30
CA HIS A 62 -4.88 -6.39 12.94
C HIS A 62 -4.17 -7.73 12.73
N ARG A 63 -4.94 -8.80 12.52
CA ARG A 63 -4.38 -10.12 12.23
C ARG A 63 -3.83 -10.16 10.80
N GLY A 64 -2.51 -10.27 10.68
CA GLY A 64 -1.82 -10.41 9.40
C GLY A 64 -2.15 -11.74 8.70
N ARG A 65 -1.91 -11.81 7.39
CA ARG A 65 -1.98 -13.07 6.64
C ARG A 65 -0.72 -13.88 6.94
N GLU A 66 -0.89 -15.16 7.29
CA GLU A 66 0.24 -16.03 7.69
C GLU A 66 0.97 -16.66 6.49
N ALA A 67 0.33 -16.74 5.32
CA ALA A 67 0.91 -17.40 4.14
C ALA A 67 1.58 -16.42 3.16
N VAL A 68 2.80 -16.75 2.72
CA VAL A 68 3.58 -16.00 1.70
C VAL A 68 2.77 -15.77 0.42
N ARG A 69 2.04 -16.79 -0.05
CA ARG A 69 1.16 -16.66 -1.22
C ARG A 69 0.07 -15.58 -1.03
N GLY A 70 -0.52 -15.53 0.17
CA GLY A 70 -1.52 -14.54 0.52
C GLY A 70 -0.94 -13.13 0.56
N MET A 71 0.27 -12.99 1.09
CA MET A 71 1.02 -11.73 1.09
C MET A 71 1.34 -11.24 -0.33
N ILE A 72 1.84 -12.10 -1.21
CA ILE A 72 2.13 -11.76 -2.62
C ILE A 72 0.86 -11.27 -3.33
N GLY A 73 -0.24 -11.99 -3.19
CA GLY A 73 -1.52 -11.59 -3.78
C GLY A 73 -2.04 -10.25 -3.24
N GLN A 74 -1.85 -9.99 -1.95
CA GLN A 74 -2.20 -8.70 -1.35
C GLN A 74 -1.34 -7.56 -1.89
N LEU A 75 -0.02 -7.74 -1.98
CA LEU A 75 0.91 -6.73 -2.49
C LEU A 75 0.66 -6.42 -3.96
N ALA A 76 0.36 -7.43 -4.78
CA ALA A 76 -0.01 -7.21 -6.16
C ALA A 76 -1.28 -6.35 -6.30
N ARG A 77 -2.30 -6.57 -5.45
CA ARG A 77 -3.50 -5.71 -5.41
C ARG A 77 -3.18 -4.30 -4.92
N HIS A 78 -2.31 -4.15 -3.92
CA HIS A 78 -1.87 -2.81 -3.49
C HIS A 78 -1.13 -2.09 -4.62
N GLY A 79 -0.33 -2.81 -5.41
CA GLY A 79 0.32 -2.30 -6.61
C GLY A 79 -0.69 -1.76 -7.63
N SER A 80 -1.74 -2.54 -7.96
CA SER A 80 -2.79 -2.09 -8.88
C SER A 80 -3.54 -0.86 -8.36
N GLY A 81 -3.80 -0.82 -7.04
CA GLY A 81 -4.36 0.34 -6.34
C GLY A 81 -3.48 1.59 -6.45
N ALA A 82 -2.19 1.46 -6.16
CA ALA A 82 -1.23 2.55 -6.25
C ALA A 82 -1.09 3.09 -7.69
N ALA A 83 -1.16 2.22 -8.70
CA ALA A 83 -1.16 2.63 -10.10
C ALA A 83 -2.43 3.40 -10.48
N TRP A 84 -3.60 2.97 -9.98
CA TRP A 84 -4.86 3.67 -10.20
C TRP A 84 -4.87 5.04 -9.49
N LEU A 85 -4.46 5.09 -8.23
CA LEU A 85 -4.37 6.33 -7.44
C LEU A 85 -3.40 7.32 -8.08
N GLN A 86 -2.24 6.87 -8.57
CA GLN A 86 -1.30 7.77 -9.23
C GLN A 86 -1.85 8.37 -10.54
N ARG A 87 -2.69 7.63 -11.27
CA ARG A 87 -3.35 8.16 -12.49
C ARG A 87 -4.43 9.19 -12.15
N ARG A 88 -5.21 8.95 -11.10
CA ARG A 88 -6.32 9.83 -10.67
C ARG A 88 -5.85 11.05 -9.86
N TYR A 89 -4.79 10.86 -9.07
CA TYR A 89 -4.19 11.84 -8.17
C TYR A 89 -2.67 11.87 -8.41
N PRO A 90 -2.19 12.60 -9.43
CA PRO A 90 -0.77 12.68 -9.74
C PRO A 90 0.06 13.13 -8.53
N GLY A 91 1.08 12.34 -8.18
CA GLY A 91 1.95 12.59 -7.03
C GLY A 91 1.50 11.92 -5.74
N SER A 92 0.35 11.23 -5.74
CA SER A 92 -0.10 10.45 -4.58
C SER A 92 0.78 9.24 -4.30
N PHE A 93 1.41 8.65 -5.33
CA PHE A 93 2.36 7.56 -5.20
C PHE A 93 3.60 7.79 -6.10
N PRO A 94 4.78 7.31 -5.71
CA PRO A 94 5.92 7.33 -6.63
C PRO A 94 5.58 6.55 -7.90
N PRO A 95 6.00 7.03 -9.09
CA PRO A 95 5.87 6.27 -10.31
C PRO A 95 6.70 4.99 -10.22
N SER A 96 6.28 3.95 -10.95
CA SER A 96 7.10 2.74 -11.11
C SER A 96 8.44 3.11 -11.73
N SER A 97 9.54 2.62 -11.17
CA SER A 97 10.88 2.89 -11.65
C SER A 97 11.69 1.60 -11.70
N ALA A 98 12.00 1.13 -12.92
CA ALA A 98 12.81 -0.05 -13.13
C ALA A 98 14.17 0.08 -12.43
N ARG A 99 14.80 1.27 -12.48
CA ARG A 99 16.06 1.55 -11.79
C ARG A 99 15.93 1.39 -10.28
N ALA A 100 14.85 1.92 -9.69
CA ALA A 100 14.62 1.81 -8.25
C ALA A 100 14.38 0.35 -7.84
N LEU A 101 13.60 -0.40 -8.62
CA LEU A 101 13.35 -1.82 -8.40
C LEU A 101 14.65 -2.64 -8.49
N THR A 102 15.41 -2.52 -9.59
CA THR A 102 16.69 -3.22 -9.76
C THR A 102 17.67 -2.89 -8.65
N GLY A 103 17.76 -1.62 -8.25
CA GLY A 103 18.60 -1.21 -7.13
C GLY A 103 18.17 -1.82 -5.80
N ARG A 104 16.85 -1.93 -5.53
CA ARG A 104 16.32 -2.60 -4.34
C ARG A 104 16.64 -4.11 -4.39
N ILE A 105 16.39 -4.77 -5.51
CA ILE A 105 16.69 -6.19 -5.70
C ILE A 105 18.18 -6.45 -5.47
N ALA A 106 19.07 -5.65 -6.06
CA ALA A 106 20.51 -5.82 -5.91
C ALA A 106 20.97 -5.72 -4.44
N ARG A 107 20.49 -4.71 -3.71
CA ARG A 107 20.82 -4.54 -2.27
C ARG A 107 20.30 -5.71 -1.43
N SER A 108 19.05 -6.13 -1.66
CA SER A 108 18.48 -7.27 -0.94
C SER A 108 19.19 -8.58 -1.30
N ALA A 109 19.60 -8.78 -2.55
CA ALA A 109 20.38 -9.95 -2.96
C ALA A 109 21.77 -9.97 -2.28
N GLN A 110 22.45 -8.82 -2.23
CA GLN A 110 23.72 -8.70 -1.51
C GLN A 110 23.56 -9.00 -0.01
N SER A 111 22.49 -8.49 0.62
CA SER A 111 22.18 -8.78 2.02
C SER A 111 21.91 -10.27 2.24
N ALA A 112 21.16 -10.92 1.36
CA ALA A 112 20.88 -12.35 1.45
C ALA A 112 22.15 -13.19 1.33
N LEU A 113 23.01 -12.90 0.34
CA LEU A 113 24.27 -13.61 0.15
C LEU A 113 25.22 -13.44 1.34
N THR A 114 25.30 -12.22 1.88
CA THR A 114 26.13 -11.92 3.06
C THR A 114 25.62 -12.64 4.30
N ALA A 115 24.31 -12.64 4.54
CA ALA A 115 23.67 -13.35 5.63
C ALA A 115 23.88 -14.87 5.53
N LEU A 116 23.72 -15.44 4.32
CA LEU A 116 23.97 -16.87 4.07
C LEU A 116 25.42 -17.25 4.34
N ALA A 117 26.38 -16.44 3.90
CA ALA A 117 27.81 -16.65 4.16
C ALA A 117 28.14 -16.62 5.67
N ARG A 118 27.36 -15.87 6.47
CA ARG A 118 27.49 -15.79 7.94
C ARG A 118 26.63 -16.79 8.70
N GLY A 119 25.82 -17.60 8.01
CA GLY A 119 24.87 -18.53 8.65
C GLY A 119 23.63 -17.86 9.28
N GLU A 120 23.39 -16.57 9.00
CA GLU A 120 22.28 -15.77 9.54
C GLU A 120 20.98 -16.03 8.76
N ARG A 121 20.34 -17.19 8.99
CA ARG A 121 19.19 -17.65 8.20
C ARG A 121 18.00 -16.67 8.20
N GLU A 122 17.66 -16.09 9.34
CA GLU A 122 16.52 -15.18 9.45
C GLU A 122 16.71 -13.92 8.60
N GLN A 123 17.90 -13.33 8.65
CA GLN A 123 18.24 -12.16 7.84
C GLN A 123 18.23 -12.49 6.34
N ALA A 124 18.75 -13.67 5.97
CA ALA A 124 18.69 -14.15 4.60
C ALA A 124 17.24 -14.30 4.12
N THR A 125 16.36 -14.89 4.93
CA THR A 125 14.93 -15.01 4.64
C THR A 125 14.24 -13.65 4.50
N GLY A 126 14.50 -12.72 5.41
CA GLY A 126 13.97 -11.35 5.33
C GLY A 126 14.36 -10.66 4.03
N ALA A 127 15.64 -10.73 3.66
CA ALA A 127 16.15 -10.14 2.42
C ALA A 127 15.55 -10.78 1.16
N MET A 128 15.32 -12.11 1.16
CA MET A 128 14.60 -12.78 0.07
C MET A 128 13.14 -12.36 -0.01
N LEU A 129 12.45 -12.21 1.12
CA LEU A 129 11.08 -11.70 1.16
C LEU A 129 11.00 -10.25 0.66
N ASP A 130 12.00 -9.41 0.95
CA ASP A 130 12.05 -8.04 0.42
C ASP A 130 12.07 -7.97 -1.10
N ILE A 131 12.78 -8.90 -1.75
CA ILE A 131 12.77 -9.04 -3.21
C ILE A 131 11.38 -9.44 -3.70
N LEU A 132 10.80 -10.50 -3.10
CA LEU A 132 9.49 -11.01 -3.48
C LEU A 132 8.39 -9.94 -3.33
N THR A 133 8.41 -9.21 -2.22
CA THR A 133 7.41 -8.17 -1.93
C THR A 133 7.56 -6.97 -2.87
N ALA A 134 8.78 -6.55 -3.19
CA ALA A 134 9.05 -5.50 -4.17
C ALA A 134 8.53 -5.88 -5.56
N CYS A 135 8.88 -7.07 -6.03
CA CYS A 135 8.43 -7.57 -7.33
C CYS A 135 6.91 -7.72 -7.38
N ALA A 136 6.29 -8.29 -6.34
CA ALA A 136 4.85 -8.46 -6.28
C ALA A 136 4.09 -7.12 -6.39
N PHE A 137 4.55 -6.10 -5.66
CA PHE A 137 3.96 -4.77 -5.73
C PHE A 137 4.14 -4.12 -7.11
N GLU A 138 5.36 -4.12 -7.66
CA GLU A 138 5.65 -3.48 -8.95
C GLU A 138 4.95 -4.19 -10.12
N LEU A 139 4.96 -5.53 -10.17
CA LEU A 139 4.19 -6.30 -11.16
C LEU A 139 2.68 -6.06 -10.98
N GLY A 140 2.22 -5.92 -9.75
CA GLY A 140 0.84 -5.56 -9.42
C GLY A 140 0.37 -4.26 -10.07
N ARG A 141 1.26 -3.28 -10.26
CA ARG A 141 0.93 -2.00 -10.92
C ARG A 141 0.47 -2.17 -12.37
N LEU A 142 0.82 -3.29 -13.00
CA LEU A 142 0.41 -3.64 -14.37
C LEU A 142 -0.96 -4.33 -14.43
N LEU A 143 -1.48 -4.79 -13.30
CA LEU A 143 -2.74 -5.51 -13.22
C LEU A 143 -3.95 -4.55 -13.22
N PRO A 144 -5.11 -4.98 -13.74
CA PRO A 144 -6.34 -4.21 -13.64
C PRO A 144 -6.80 -4.10 -12.19
N ASN A 145 -7.22 -2.90 -11.78
CA ASN A 145 -7.75 -2.64 -10.44
C ASN A 145 -9.29 -2.59 -10.39
N ARG A 146 -10.01 -3.19 -11.35
CA ARG A 146 -11.48 -3.10 -11.42
C ARG A 146 -12.14 -3.97 -10.36
N ALA A 147 -13.18 -3.46 -9.70
CA ALA A 147 -14.04 -4.26 -8.82
C ALA A 147 -14.47 -5.57 -9.50
N ARG A 148 -14.52 -6.67 -8.73
CA ARG A 148 -15.13 -7.90 -9.22
C ARG A 148 -16.63 -7.62 -9.30
N ARG A 149 -17.20 -7.72 -10.49
CA ARG A 149 -18.66 -7.76 -10.64
C ARG A 149 -19.09 -9.15 -10.19
N ASP A 150 -20.01 -9.19 -9.23
CA ASP A 150 -20.73 -10.41 -8.87
C ASP A 150 -21.66 -10.85 -10.00
#